data_AF-A0AAV5XLA2-F1
#
_entry.id   AF-A0AAV5XLA2-F1
#
_cell.length_a   1.000
_cell.length_b   1.000
_cell.length_c   1.000
_cell.angle_alpha   90.00
_cell.angle_beta   90.00
_cell.angle_gamma   90.00
#
_symmetry.space_group_name_H-M   'P 1'
#
loop_
_entity.id
_entity.type
_entity.pdbx_description
1 polymer ?
#
loop_
_entity_poly.entity_id
_entity_poly.type
_entity_poly.pdbx_seq_one_letter_code
_entity_poly.pdbx_strand_id
1 'polypeptide(L)'
;MRLLRLRPLLVGLAGLLSLAGCAALLSDQRRSESEIQAFADETARVYELPKVELLVNEDVPGTTALYERGRLVVSATLLHSSYRDAVVAHELARYVLRNDAPLRAPGGYERQREHELREMEANAKAVEVLMRAKEMGEEQALRATYALLLAYHRAVQRGIRMLPGHQPPCKEAADLLARFPQHAGWTGSLECAPAALAAAARPRGQREKDGREPGREGSTSDDLVYVYFTDTPIAPGAVYRPGVNMPRGTSEFYVDEDKHLALFMAVKNSHRKVKVASRWFSPDGVQRRLIRSEIDQGESRGAWTWLSQGNDISDVWLYPGRWEVKVTVDGDEAGTFHFHLAPGAGQ
;
A
#
# COMPACT_ATOMS: atom_id res chain seq x y z
N MET A 1 0.31 35.21 -63.06
CA MET A 1 0.61 35.36 -61.61
C MET A 1 -0.49 34.63 -60.84
N ARG A 2 -0.27 33.38 -60.39
CA ARG A 2 -0.06 32.99 -58.97
C ARG A 2 -1.08 33.71 -58.04
N LEU A 3 -2.06 33.02 -57.46
CA LEU A 3 -1.89 32.07 -56.36
C LEU A 3 -3.10 31.12 -56.22
N LEU A 4 -2.81 29.81 -56.10
CA LEU A 4 -3.70 28.84 -55.45
C LEU A 4 -3.87 29.22 -53.97
N ARG A 5 -5.10 29.12 -53.45
CA ARG A 5 -5.35 28.90 -52.01
C ARG A 5 -6.12 27.59 -51.82
N LEU A 6 -5.37 26.53 -51.59
CA LEU A 6 -5.77 25.38 -50.79
C LEU A 6 -5.43 25.71 -49.33
N ARG A 7 -6.36 25.48 -48.38
CA ARG A 7 -6.11 24.98 -47.02
C ARG A 7 -7.43 24.84 -46.21
N PRO A 8 -7.47 23.97 -45.17
CA PRO A 8 -8.24 22.74 -45.23
C PRO A 8 -9.25 22.58 -44.08
N LEU A 9 -10.09 21.55 -44.23
CA LEU A 9 -10.80 20.87 -43.16
C LEU A 9 -9.83 20.53 -42.01
N LEU A 10 -10.11 21.03 -40.79
CA LEU A 10 -9.50 20.54 -39.55
C LEU A 10 -10.44 20.90 -38.40
N VAL A 11 -11.56 20.19 -38.31
CA VAL A 11 -12.37 20.10 -37.09
C VAL A 11 -12.49 18.62 -36.78
N GLY A 12 -11.94 18.20 -35.65
CA GLY A 12 -12.15 16.84 -35.14
C GLY A 12 -10.90 16.16 -34.60
N LEU A 13 -10.25 16.73 -33.59
CA LEU A 13 -9.29 15.98 -32.77
C LEU A 13 -9.24 16.53 -31.33
N ALA A 14 -10.39 16.60 -30.65
CA ALA A 14 -10.45 17.01 -29.25
C ALA A 14 -11.32 16.09 -28.35
N GLY A 15 -11.90 15.02 -28.88
CA GLY A 15 -12.82 14.14 -28.13
C GLY A 15 -12.25 12.79 -27.66
N LEU A 16 -11.02 12.42 -28.05
CA LEU A 16 -10.49 11.06 -27.83
C LEU A 16 -9.63 10.92 -26.55
N LEU A 17 -9.17 12.01 -25.95
CA LEU A 17 -8.26 11.95 -24.79
C LEU A 17 -8.99 11.74 -23.46
N SER A 18 -10.26 12.12 -23.34
CA SER A 18 -11.04 11.97 -22.09
C SER A 18 -11.61 10.55 -21.88
N LEU A 19 -11.74 9.75 -22.94
CA LEU A 19 -12.27 8.39 -22.86
C LEU A 19 -11.22 7.36 -22.42
N ALA A 20 -9.94 7.62 -22.71
CA ALA A 20 -8.84 6.71 -22.38
C ALA A 20 -8.61 6.60 -20.86
N GLY A 21 -8.74 7.70 -20.11
CA GLY A 21 -8.56 7.72 -18.66
C GLY A 21 -9.63 6.94 -17.90
N CYS A 22 -10.89 7.04 -18.31
CA CYS A 22 -11.99 6.25 -17.72
C CYS A 22 -11.85 4.77 -18.08
N ALA A 23 -11.52 4.44 -19.34
CA ALA A 23 -11.34 3.07 -19.78
C ALA A 23 -10.21 2.35 -19.01
N ALA A 24 -9.09 3.04 -18.74
CA ALA A 24 -7.97 2.50 -17.98
C ALA A 24 -8.30 2.26 -16.50
N LEU A 25 -9.01 3.19 -15.84
CA LEU A 25 -9.45 3.01 -14.45
C LEU A 25 -10.42 1.82 -14.32
N LEU A 26 -11.38 1.72 -15.25
CA LEU A 26 -12.33 0.62 -15.34
C LEU A 26 -11.67 -0.72 -15.68
N SER A 27 -10.54 -0.73 -16.38
CA SER A 27 -9.77 -1.97 -16.63
C SER A 27 -8.95 -2.40 -15.42
N ASP A 28 -8.35 -1.45 -14.70
CA ASP A 28 -7.57 -1.73 -13.50
C ASP A 28 -8.47 -2.26 -12.37
N GLN A 29 -9.66 -1.69 -12.23
CA GLN A 29 -10.66 -2.15 -11.27
C GLN A 29 -11.11 -3.59 -11.59
N ARG A 30 -11.53 -3.87 -12.82
CA ARG A 30 -11.97 -5.21 -13.25
C ARG A 30 -10.87 -6.27 -13.10
N ARG A 31 -9.61 -5.89 -13.34
CA ARG A 31 -8.47 -6.78 -13.08
C ARG A 31 -8.37 -7.10 -11.59
N SER A 32 -8.42 -6.08 -10.73
CA SER A 32 -8.36 -6.26 -9.28
C SER A 32 -9.49 -7.16 -8.76
N GLU A 33 -10.72 -6.95 -9.25
CA GLU A 33 -11.87 -7.81 -8.94
C GLU A 33 -11.65 -9.26 -9.37
N SER A 34 -11.19 -9.47 -10.61
CA SER A 34 -10.88 -10.81 -11.12
C SER A 34 -9.79 -11.51 -10.30
N GLU A 35 -8.77 -10.77 -9.84
CA GLU A 35 -7.70 -11.31 -9.00
C GLU A 35 -8.22 -11.72 -7.63
N ILE A 36 -9.11 -10.93 -7.02
CA ILE A 36 -9.74 -11.28 -5.74
C ILE A 36 -10.64 -12.50 -5.90
N GLN A 37 -11.47 -12.56 -6.95
CA GLN A 37 -12.32 -13.73 -7.19
C GLN A 37 -11.48 -14.99 -7.44
N ALA A 38 -10.38 -14.89 -8.20
CA ALA A 38 -9.47 -16.01 -8.40
C ALA A 38 -8.84 -16.49 -7.09
N PHE A 39 -8.47 -15.56 -6.19
CA PHE A 39 -7.95 -15.91 -4.87
C PHE A 39 -9.00 -16.60 -3.98
N ALA A 40 -10.25 -16.12 -3.99
CA ALA A 40 -11.35 -16.76 -3.27
C ALA A 40 -11.66 -18.17 -3.83
N ASP A 41 -11.70 -18.32 -5.15
CA ASP A 41 -11.91 -19.59 -5.83
C ASP A 41 -10.80 -20.61 -5.51
N GLU A 42 -9.55 -20.17 -5.54
CA GLU A 42 -8.40 -21.00 -5.21
C GLU A 42 -8.39 -21.40 -3.73
N THR A 43 -8.77 -20.50 -2.84
CA THR A 43 -8.94 -20.81 -1.42
C THR A 43 -10.03 -21.86 -1.21
N ALA A 44 -11.20 -21.69 -1.84
CA ALA A 44 -12.27 -22.69 -1.79
C ALA A 44 -11.79 -24.06 -2.30
N ARG A 45 -11.03 -24.07 -3.41
CA ARG A 45 -10.45 -25.30 -3.98
C ARG A 45 -9.49 -26.00 -3.02
N VAL A 46 -8.51 -25.27 -2.47
CA VAL A 46 -7.47 -25.84 -1.60
C VAL A 46 -8.02 -26.37 -0.28
N TYR A 47 -9.06 -25.73 0.25
CA TYR A 47 -9.69 -26.13 1.51
C TYR A 47 -10.91 -27.05 1.32
N GLU A 48 -11.22 -27.46 0.09
CA GLU A 48 -12.38 -28.30 -0.26
C GLU A 48 -13.72 -27.70 0.22
N LEU A 49 -13.86 -26.38 0.07
CA LEU A 49 -15.05 -25.63 0.47
C LEU A 49 -15.84 -25.15 -0.78
N PRO A 50 -17.13 -24.81 -0.62
CA PRO A 50 -17.90 -24.16 -1.67
C PRO A 50 -17.25 -22.87 -2.19
N LYS A 51 -17.56 -22.48 -3.43
CA LYS A 51 -17.10 -21.19 -3.96
C LYS A 51 -17.74 -20.02 -3.19
N VAL A 52 -16.97 -18.94 -3.06
CA VAL A 52 -17.41 -17.68 -2.46
C VAL A 52 -17.63 -16.65 -3.58
N GLU A 53 -18.76 -15.97 -3.56
CA GLU A 53 -19.06 -14.92 -4.53
C GLU A 53 -18.48 -13.58 -4.08
N LEU A 54 -17.70 -12.91 -4.94
CA LEU A 54 -17.23 -11.55 -4.71
C LEU A 54 -18.31 -10.53 -5.04
N LEU A 55 -18.58 -9.63 -4.09
CA LEU A 55 -19.40 -8.44 -4.30
C LEU A 55 -18.57 -7.20 -4.00
N VAL A 56 -18.47 -6.30 -4.98
CA VAL A 56 -17.89 -4.98 -4.78
C VAL A 56 -19.02 -4.01 -4.47
N ASN A 57 -18.94 -3.34 -3.33
CA ASN A 57 -19.94 -2.33 -2.94
C ASN A 57 -19.31 -0.94 -2.84
N GLU A 58 -20.12 0.10 -3.01
CA GLU A 58 -19.73 1.46 -2.66
C GLU A 58 -19.54 1.55 -1.13
N ASP A 59 -18.51 2.29 -0.71
CA ASP A 59 -17.94 2.29 0.65
C ASP A 59 -19.01 2.22 1.76
N VAL A 60 -19.07 1.10 2.49
CA VAL A 60 -19.78 1.03 3.77
C VAL A 60 -18.86 1.63 4.84
N PRO A 61 -19.25 2.71 5.54
CA PRO A 61 -18.38 3.36 6.51
C PRO A 61 -17.90 2.38 7.58
N GLY A 62 -16.58 2.22 7.69
CA GLY A 62 -15.95 1.33 8.68
C GLY A 62 -15.88 -0.14 8.29
N THR A 63 -16.14 -0.53 7.04
CA THR A 63 -15.93 -1.92 6.59
C THR A 63 -15.19 -1.95 5.26
N THR A 64 -13.94 -2.40 5.29
CA THR A 64 -13.10 -2.53 4.09
C THR A 64 -13.39 -3.84 3.35
N ALA A 65 -13.66 -4.91 4.09
CA ALA A 65 -14.18 -6.17 3.57
C ALA A 65 -14.96 -6.91 4.67
N LEU A 66 -15.81 -7.84 4.26
CA LEU A 66 -16.56 -8.73 5.13
C LEU A 66 -16.84 -10.05 4.41
N TYR A 67 -16.51 -11.17 5.02
CA TYR A 67 -17.11 -12.45 4.65
C TYR A 67 -18.41 -12.69 5.43
N GLU A 68 -19.51 -12.95 4.70
CA GLU A 68 -20.78 -13.38 5.29
C GLU A 68 -21.52 -14.36 4.38
N ARG A 69 -21.84 -15.56 4.90
CA ARG A 69 -22.74 -16.55 4.27
C ARG A 69 -22.43 -16.86 2.80
N GLY A 70 -21.17 -17.17 2.50
CA GLY A 70 -20.73 -17.54 1.14
C GLY A 70 -20.47 -16.35 0.22
N ARG A 71 -20.48 -15.12 0.75
CA ARG A 71 -20.15 -13.91 -0.01
C ARG A 71 -18.98 -13.20 0.63
N LEU A 72 -18.07 -12.72 -0.21
CA LEU A 72 -17.02 -11.80 0.16
C LEU A 72 -17.42 -10.41 -0.35
N VAL A 73 -17.76 -9.51 0.56
CA VAL A 73 -18.07 -8.12 0.24
C VAL A 73 -16.80 -7.30 0.42
N VAL A 74 -16.38 -6.55 -0.60
CA VAL A 74 -15.21 -5.67 -0.55
C VAL A 74 -15.59 -4.24 -0.93
N SER A 75 -14.94 -3.26 -0.30
CA SER A 75 -15.10 -1.86 -0.70
C SER A 75 -14.35 -1.58 -2.02
N ALA A 76 -14.87 -0.68 -2.84
CA ALA A 76 -14.18 -0.24 -4.05
C ALA A 76 -12.78 0.37 -3.74
N THR A 77 -12.64 1.02 -2.58
CA THR A 77 -11.36 1.56 -2.11
C THR A 77 -10.31 0.48 -1.83
N LEU A 78 -10.72 -0.72 -1.42
CA LEU A 78 -9.81 -1.85 -1.19
C LEU A 78 -9.15 -2.34 -2.48
N LEU A 79 -9.81 -2.21 -3.64
CA LEU A 79 -9.31 -2.69 -4.92
C LEU A 79 -7.97 -2.06 -5.34
N HIS A 80 -7.61 -0.93 -4.76
CA HIS A 80 -6.38 -0.19 -5.03
C HIS A 80 -5.43 -0.13 -3.83
N SER A 81 -5.75 -0.85 -2.74
CA SER A 81 -4.95 -0.87 -1.52
C SER A 81 -3.74 -1.79 -1.65
N SER A 82 -2.60 -1.38 -1.11
CA SER A 82 -1.43 -2.24 -0.93
C SER A 82 -1.69 -3.41 0.02
N TYR A 83 -2.70 -3.29 0.89
CA TYR A 83 -3.11 -4.33 1.85
C TYR A 83 -4.23 -5.24 1.35
N ARG A 84 -4.67 -5.09 0.08
CA ARG A 84 -5.81 -5.81 -0.50
C ARG A 84 -5.76 -7.31 -0.24
N ASP A 85 -4.65 -7.94 -0.61
CA ASP A 85 -4.51 -9.39 -0.51
C ASP A 85 -4.49 -9.86 0.96
N ALA A 86 -3.93 -9.07 1.89
CA ALA A 86 -3.94 -9.38 3.32
C ALA A 86 -5.35 -9.28 3.94
N VAL A 87 -6.12 -8.24 3.56
CA VAL A 87 -7.51 -8.06 4.00
C VAL A 87 -8.39 -9.20 3.48
N VAL A 88 -8.26 -9.52 2.18
CA VAL A 88 -8.99 -10.63 1.56
C VAL A 88 -8.62 -11.96 2.22
N ALA A 89 -7.34 -12.19 2.50
CA ALA A 89 -6.90 -13.39 3.21
C ALA A 89 -7.48 -13.50 4.62
N HIS A 90 -7.61 -12.39 5.35
CA HIS A 90 -8.28 -12.36 6.66
C HIS A 90 -9.74 -12.79 6.59
N GLU A 91 -10.50 -12.22 5.64
CA GLU A 91 -11.91 -12.60 5.48
C GLU A 91 -12.07 -14.04 4.99
N LEU A 92 -11.20 -14.51 4.08
CA LEU A 92 -11.16 -15.91 3.65
C LEU A 92 -10.72 -16.85 4.77
N ALA A 93 -9.86 -16.41 5.68
CA ALA A 93 -9.51 -17.18 6.88
C ALA A 93 -10.73 -17.34 7.82
N ARG A 94 -11.55 -16.30 7.98
CA ARG A 94 -12.83 -16.40 8.70
C ARG A 94 -13.77 -17.40 8.04
N TYR A 95 -13.80 -17.43 6.71
CA TYR A 95 -14.54 -18.46 5.96
C TYR A 95 -14.04 -19.88 6.23
N VAL A 96 -12.72 -20.11 6.10
CA VAL A 96 -12.09 -21.42 6.32
C VAL A 96 -12.33 -21.92 7.75
N LEU A 97 -12.27 -21.02 8.73
CA LEU A 97 -12.52 -21.34 10.15
C LEU A 97 -14.01 -21.45 10.49
N ARG A 98 -14.92 -21.10 9.56
CA ARG A 98 -16.38 -21.03 9.81
C ARG A 98 -16.72 -20.08 10.96
N ASN A 99 -16.01 -18.96 11.02
CA ASN A 99 -16.17 -17.94 12.06
C ASN A 99 -17.48 -17.13 11.93
N ASP A 100 -18.25 -17.36 10.86
CA ASP A 100 -19.61 -16.85 10.64
C ASP A 100 -20.69 -17.64 11.41
N ALA A 101 -20.35 -18.79 12.01
CA ALA A 101 -21.24 -19.52 12.90
C ALA A 101 -21.60 -18.67 14.15
N PRO A 102 -22.81 -18.82 14.73
CA PRO A 102 -23.16 -18.12 15.97
C PRO A 102 -22.12 -18.30 17.08
N LEU A 103 -21.91 -17.25 17.88
CA LEU A 103 -21.10 -17.34 19.09
C LEU A 103 -21.74 -18.34 20.06
N ARG A 104 -20.90 -19.17 20.69
CA ARG A 104 -21.34 -20.20 21.65
C ARG A 104 -21.55 -19.62 23.04
N ALA A 105 -20.83 -18.56 23.39
CA ALA A 105 -20.87 -17.95 24.70
C ALA A 105 -22.27 -17.35 25.02
N PRO A 106 -22.75 -17.49 26.27
CA PRO A 106 -24.12 -17.14 26.65
C PRO A 106 -24.41 -15.63 26.59
N GLY A 107 -23.42 -14.75 26.83
CA GLY A 107 -23.67 -13.30 26.88
C GLY A 107 -22.47 -12.42 27.19
N GLY A 108 -22.63 -11.12 26.94
CA GLY A 108 -21.75 -10.06 27.44
C GLY A 108 -20.26 -10.27 27.16
N TYR A 109 -19.46 -10.25 28.23
CA TYR A 109 -18.00 -10.36 28.18
C TYR A 109 -17.51 -11.65 27.54
N GLU A 110 -18.17 -12.78 27.76
CA GLU A 110 -17.75 -14.08 27.21
C GLU A 110 -17.93 -14.12 25.69
N ARG A 111 -19.02 -13.53 25.17
CA ARG A 111 -19.22 -13.37 23.73
C ARG A 111 -18.18 -12.46 23.10
N GLN A 112 -17.85 -11.35 23.77
CA GLN A 112 -16.79 -10.46 23.29
C GLN A 112 -15.45 -11.19 23.23
N ARG A 113 -15.08 -11.93 24.28
CA ARG A 113 -13.85 -12.71 24.31
C ARG A 113 -13.80 -13.80 23.23
N GLU A 114 -14.89 -14.51 23.00
CA GLU A 114 -14.97 -15.50 21.92
C GLU A 114 -14.78 -14.84 20.55
N HIS A 115 -15.40 -13.68 20.31
CA HIS A 115 -15.24 -12.94 19.07
C HIS A 115 -13.78 -12.49 18.85
N GLU A 116 -13.15 -11.94 19.88
CA GLU A 116 -11.75 -11.50 19.82
C GLU A 116 -10.77 -12.65 19.54
N LEU A 117 -11.03 -13.83 20.11
CA LEU A 117 -10.25 -15.03 19.83
C LEU A 117 -10.39 -15.47 18.37
N ARG A 118 -11.60 -15.43 17.81
CA ARG A 118 -11.85 -15.75 16.40
C ARG A 118 -11.11 -14.81 15.45
N GLU A 119 -11.01 -13.51 15.77
CA GLU A 119 -10.25 -12.55 14.96
C GLU A 119 -8.74 -12.84 15.03
N MET A 120 -8.20 -13.18 16.20
CA MET A 120 -6.79 -13.60 16.34
C MET A 120 -6.48 -14.92 15.61
N GLU A 121 -7.41 -15.88 15.64
CA GLU A 121 -7.30 -17.12 14.85
C GLU A 121 -7.36 -16.84 13.34
N ALA A 122 -8.22 -15.92 12.90
CA ALA A 122 -8.30 -15.50 11.51
C ALA A 122 -7.00 -14.83 11.05
N ASN A 123 -6.40 -13.95 11.85
CA ASN A 123 -5.09 -13.35 11.55
C ASN A 123 -4.02 -14.43 11.31
N ALA A 124 -3.93 -15.44 12.19
CA ALA A 124 -2.96 -16.53 12.03
C ALA A 124 -3.26 -17.39 10.80
N LYS A 125 -4.54 -17.72 10.57
CA LYS A 125 -4.98 -18.52 9.42
C LYS A 125 -4.81 -17.77 8.09
N ALA A 126 -4.88 -16.43 8.08
CA ALA A 126 -4.64 -15.62 6.89
C ALA A 126 -3.23 -15.84 6.30
N VAL A 127 -2.22 -16.06 7.16
CA VAL A 127 -0.86 -16.41 6.71
C VAL A 127 -0.88 -17.71 5.90
N GLU A 128 -1.55 -18.75 6.41
CA GLU A 128 -1.67 -20.04 5.71
C GLU A 128 -2.48 -19.91 4.41
N VAL A 129 -3.56 -19.12 4.40
CA VAL A 129 -4.36 -18.86 3.19
C VAL A 129 -3.51 -18.18 2.12
N LEU A 130 -2.71 -17.17 2.48
CA LEU A 130 -1.76 -16.53 1.56
C LEU A 130 -0.70 -17.51 1.04
N MET A 131 -0.17 -18.37 1.90
CA MET A 131 0.80 -19.38 1.47
C MET A 131 0.21 -20.36 0.47
N ARG A 132 -1.00 -20.87 0.74
CA ARG A 132 -1.56 -21.97 -0.02
C ARG A 132 -2.33 -21.56 -1.27
N ALA A 133 -3.01 -20.42 -1.25
CA ALA A 133 -3.84 -19.95 -2.37
C ALA A 133 -3.24 -18.78 -3.14
N LYS A 134 -2.18 -18.13 -2.60
CA LYS A 134 -1.39 -17.11 -3.31
C LYS A 134 0.07 -17.51 -3.51
N GLU A 135 0.43 -18.73 -3.13
CA GLU A 135 1.78 -19.29 -3.29
C GLU A 135 2.89 -18.42 -2.66
N MET A 136 2.54 -17.63 -1.63
CA MET A 136 3.51 -16.80 -0.93
C MET A 136 4.40 -17.66 -0.02
N GLY A 137 5.67 -17.28 0.11
CA GLY A 137 6.53 -17.82 1.16
C GLY A 137 6.00 -17.42 2.55
N GLU A 138 6.23 -18.24 3.58
CA GLU A 138 5.72 -18.00 4.94
C GLU A 138 6.14 -16.62 5.49
N GLU A 139 7.40 -16.22 5.29
CA GLU A 139 7.87 -14.89 5.68
C GLU A 139 7.09 -13.77 5.01
N GLN A 140 6.84 -13.87 3.70
CA GLN A 140 6.10 -12.88 2.92
C GLN A 140 4.63 -12.81 3.37
N ALA A 141 4.00 -13.96 3.61
CA ALA A 141 2.64 -14.06 4.11
C ALA A 141 2.51 -13.47 5.53
N LEU A 142 3.47 -13.75 6.43
CA LEU A 142 3.53 -13.16 7.76
C LEU A 142 3.70 -11.64 7.71
N ARG A 143 4.55 -11.14 6.81
CA ARG A 143 4.70 -9.69 6.54
C ARG A 143 3.38 -9.08 6.08
N ALA A 144 2.68 -9.70 5.13
CA ALA A 144 1.37 -9.23 4.64
C ALA A 144 0.36 -9.03 5.77
N THR A 145 0.16 -10.06 6.60
CA THR A 145 -0.79 -9.98 7.70
C THR A 145 -0.37 -8.98 8.77
N TYR A 146 0.92 -8.95 9.15
CA TYR A 146 1.43 -7.97 10.11
C TYR A 146 1.28 -6.51 9.59
N ALA A 147 1.39 -6.29 8.27
CA ALA A 147 1.27 -4.96 7.64
C ALA A 147 -0.10 -4.36 7.86
N LEU A 148 -1.10 -5.20 7.64
CA LEU A 148 -2.49 -4.84 7.83
C LEU A 148 -2.75 -4.42 9.27
N LEU A 149 -2.26 -5.22 10.24
CA LEU A 149 -2.43 -4.93 11.68
C LEU A 149 -1.69 -3.65 12.09
N LEU A 150 -0.49 -3.41 11.56
CA LEU A 150 0.27 -2.19 11.82
C LEU A 150 -0.39 -0.95 11.19
N ALA A 151 -0.90 -1.07 9.96
CA ALA A 151 -1.64 0.00 9.29
C ALA A 151 -2.90 0.36 10.09
N TYR A 152 -3.62 -0.66 10.58
CA TYR A 152 -4.79 -0.48 11.42
C TYR A 152 -4.45 0.13 12.78
N HIS A 153 -3.35 -0.30 13.43
CA HIS A 153 -2.84 0.31 14.66
C HIS A 153 -2.68 1.83 14.50
N ARG A 154 -2.03 2.25 13.43
CA ARG A 154 -1.75 3.66 13.16
C ARG A 154 -3.00 4.45 12.77
N ALA A 155 -3.96 3.80 12.09
CA ALA A 155 -5.27 4.40 11.85
C ALA A 155 -6.00 4.68 13.17
N VAL A 156 -5.99 3.73 14.11
CA VAL A 156 -6.57 3.91 15.45
C VAL A 156 -5.87 5.03 16.24
N GLN A 157 -4.54 5.11 16.18
CA GLN A 157 -3.80 6.23 16.80
C GLN A 157 -4.19 7.61 16.23
N ARG A 158 -4.61 7.67 14.96
CA ARG A 158 -5.12 8.88 14.29
C ARG A 158 -6.61 9.16 14.56
N GLY A 159 -7.24 8.41 15.46
CA GLY A 159 -8.62 8.64 15.88
C GLY A 159 -9.68 7.84 15.10
N ILE A 160 -9.27 6.89 14.25
CA ILE A 160 -10.23 5.94 13.67
C ILE A 160 -10.77 5.03 14.77
N ARG A 161 -12.09 4.86 14.80
CA ARG A 161 -12.74 3.99 15.78
C ARG A 161 -12.39 2.54 15.51
N MET A 162 -12.05 1.81 16.57
CA MET A 162 -11.84 0.36 16.52
C MET A 162 -13.14 -0.36 16.14
N LEU A 163 -13.03 -1.30 15.22
CA LEU A 163 -14.11 -2.19 14.81
C LEU A 163 -14.56 -3.07 15.97
N PRO A 164 -15.88 -3.28 16.15
CA PRO A 164 -16.40 -4.18 17.17
C PRO A 164 -15.79 -5.58 17.07
N GLY A 165 -15.52 -6.20 18.21
CA GLY A 165 -15.02 -7.58 18.26
C GLY A 165 -13.51 -7.74 18.02
N HIS A 166 -12.80 -6.68 17.65
CA HIS A 166 -11.34 -6.64 17.60
C HIS A 166 -10.72 -6.23 18.94
N GLN A 167 -9.51 -6.72 19.19
CA GLN A 167 -8.63 -6.23 20.25
C GLN A 167 -7.84 -5.01 19.75
N PRO A 168 -7.13 -4.28 20.64
CA PRO A 168 -6.17 -3.28 20.20
C PRO A 168 -5.21 -3.87 19.15
N PRO A 169 -4.98 -3.21 17.99
CA PRO A 169 -4.25 -3.84 16.89
C PRO A 169 -2.83 -4.30 17.23
N CYS A 170 -2.11 -3.59 18.12
CA CYS A 170 -0.80 -4.06 18.61
C CYS A 170 -0.89 -5.38 19.39
N LYS A 171 -2.01 -5.64 20.07
CA LYS A 171 -2.21 -6.91 20.79
C LYS A 171 -2.46 -8.05 19.80
N GLU A 172 -3.24 -7.82 18.76
CA GLU A 172 -3.43 -8.80 17.66
C GLU A 172 -2.12 -9.04 16.89
N ALA A 173 -1.34 -7.99 16.62
CA ALA A 173 -0.03 -8.11 16.00
C ALA A 173 0.95 -8.91 16.88
N ALA A 174 0.96 -8.65 18.20
CA ALA A 174 1.80 -9.40 19.12
C ALA A 174 1.42 -10.88 19.18
N ASP A 175 0.11 -11.20 19.20
CA ASP A 175 -0.39 -12.57 19.15
C ASP A 175 0.00 -13.27 17.84
N LEU A 176 -0.18 -12.59 16.70
CA LEU A 176 0.24 -13.10 15.40
C LEU A 176 1.73 -13.43 15.41
N LEU A 177 2.60 -12.48 15.78
CA LEU A 177 4.06 -12.70 15.75
C LEU A 177 4.48 -13.83 16.71
N ALA A 178 3.85 -13.95 17.88
CA ALA A 178 4.14 -15.00 18.85
C ALA A 178 3.84 -16.42 18.31
N ARG A 179 2.91 -16.56 17.35
CA ARG A 179 2.60 -17.85 16.70
C ARG A 179 3.63 -18.28 15.66
N PHE A 180 4.55 -17.39 15.27
CA PHE A 180 5.59 -17.63 14.27
C PHE A 180 7.01 -17.38 14.84
N PRO A 181 7.41 -18.07 15.93
CA PRO A 181 8.67 -17.82 16.62
C PRO A 181 9.92 -18.12 15.77
N GLN A 182 9.82 -18.94 14.73
CA GLN A 182 10.90 -19.19 13.79
C GLN A 182 11.33 -17.92 13.02
N HIS A 183 10.45 -16.91 12.95
CA HIS A 183 10.71 -15.62 12.30
C HIS A 183 11.23 -14.54 13.27
N ALA A 184 11.48 -14.89 14.54
CA ALA A 184 11.88 -13.95 15.60
C ALA A 184 13.08 -13.05 15.23
N GLY A 185 13.98 -13.54 14.38
CA GLY A 185 15.17 -12.81 13.95
C GLY A 185 14.88 -11.45 13.31
N TRP A 186 13.80 -11.34 12.53
CA TRP A 186 13.36 -10.06 11.96
C TRP A 186 12.11 -9.51 12.68
N THR A 187 11.22 -10.37 13.18
CA THR A 187 9.98 -9.91 13.82
C THR A 187 10.18 -9.30 15.20
N GLY A 188 11.23 -9.68 15.93
CA GLY A 188 11.51 -9.15 17.27
C GLY A 188 11.82 -7.66 17.29
N SER A 189 12.22 -7.06 16.16
CA SER A 189 12.55 -5.63 16.05
C SER A 189 11.38 -4.75 15.58
N LEU A 190 10.22 -5.36 15.36
CA LEU A 190 9.05 -4.69 14.81
C LEU A 190 8.24 -3.95 15.88
N GLU A 191 7.49 -2.95 15.44
CA GLU A 191 6.51 -2.29 16.28
C GLU A 191 5.44 -3.30 16.73
N CYS A 192 4.98 -3.22 17.97
CA CYS A 192 4.07 -4.20 18.59
C CYS A 192 4.65 -5.63 18.79
N ALA A 193 5.94 -5.87 18.55
CA ALA A 193 6.53 -7.19 18.82
C ALA A 193 6.48 -7.51 20.34
N PRO A 194 6.11 -8.74 20.73
CA PRO A 194 6.11 -9.14 22.13
C PRO A 194 7.54 -9.21 22.66
N ALA A 195 7.74 -8.87 23.95
CA ALA A 195 9.05 -8.82 24.58
C ALA A 195 9.85 -10.14 24.46
N ALA A 196 9.15 -11.28 24.44
CA ALA A 196 9.76 -12.59 24.26
C ALA A 196 10.49 -12.73 22.90
N LEU A 197 9.97 -12.10 21.84
CA LEU A 197 10.61 -12.11 20.52
C LEU A 197 11.69 -11.02 20.39
N ALA A 198 11.53 -9.91 21.10
CA ALA A 198 12.51 -8.82 21.09
C ALA A 198 13.92 -9.28 21.53
N ALA A 199 14.00 -10.25 22.44
CA ALA A 199 15.27 -10.84 22.88
C ALA A 199 15.98 -11.66 21.78
N ALA A 200 15.24 -12.18 20.80
CA ALA A 200 15.75 -12.96 19.68
C ALA A 200 15.94 -12.12 18.40
N ALA A 201 15.63 -10.82 18.46
CA ALA A 201 15.83 -9.90 17.34
C ALA A 201 17.31 -9.84 16.99
N ARG A 202 17.63 -10.02 15.69
CA ARG A 202 18.96 -9.68 15.21
C ARG A 202 19.11 -8.16 15.30
N PRO A 203 20.28 -7.63 15.72
CA PRO A 203 20.56 -6.22 15.58
C PRO A 203 20.32 -5.83 14.12
N ARG A 204 19.56 -4.75 13.88
CA ARG A 204 19.47 -4.18 12.54
C ARG A 204 20.89 -3.85 12.11
N GLY A 205 21.36 -4.47 11.04
CA GLY A 205 22.54 -4.00 10.36
C GLY A 205 22.31 -2.55 9.93
N GLN A 206 23.37 -1.76 9.87
CA GLN A 206 23.35 -0.59 9.01
C GLN A 206 24.00 -1.03 7.72
N ARG A 207 23.20 -1.44 6.73
CA ARG A 207 23.74 -1.59 5.39
C ARG A 207 24.10 -0.21 4.86
N GLU A 208 25.25 -0.13 4.19
CA GLU A 208 25.62 1.10 3.51
C GLU A 208 24.67 1.30 2.33
N LYS A 209 23.81 2.32 2.43
CA LYS A 209 22.89 2.69 1.35
C LYS A 209 23.62 3.50 0.29
N ASP A 210 23.15 3.37 -0.95
CA ASP A 210 23.60 4.27 -1.99
C ASP A 210 23.22 5.71 -1.65
N GLY A 211 24.23 6.57 -1.62
CA GLY A 211 24.03 7.99 -1.45
C GLY A 211 23.92 8.68 -2.76
N ARG A 212 22.74 9.18 -3.09
CA ARG A 212 22.56 10.02 -4.26
C ARG A 212 22.37 11.47 -3.86
N GLU A 213 23.05 12.34 -4.59
CA GLU A 213 22.71 13.75 -4.53
C GLU A 213 21.30 13.95 -5.10
N PRO A 214 20.49 14.83 -4.50
CA PRO A 214 19.21 15.21 -5.06
C PRO A 214 19.31 15.62 -6.53
N GLY A 215 18.50 15.02 -7.39
CA GLY A 215 18.57 15.25 -8.84
C GLY A 215 17.22 15.22 -9.54
N ARG A 216 17.28 15.32 -10.87
CA ARG A 216 16.14 15.19 -11.81
C ARG A 216 16.10 13.84 -12.53
N GLU A 217 16.89 12.86 -12.11
CA GLU A 217 17.04 11.59 -12.83
C GLU A 217 15.68 10.89 -12.99
N GLY A 218 15.27 10.65 -14.25
CA GLY A 218 13.95 10.08 -14.58
C GLY A 218 12.82 11.09 -14.81
N SER A 219 13.02 12.37 -14.48
CA SER A 219 12.08 13.45 -14.80
C SER A 219 12.12 13.82 -16.28
N THR A 220 10.95 13.95 -16.89
CA THR A 220 10.77 14.42 -18.28
C THR A 220 10.08 15.78 -18.35
N SER A 221 9.68 16.33 -17.20
CA SER A 221 8.96 17.60 -17.09
C SER A 221 9.80 18.71 -16.45
N ASP A 222 9.60 19.93 -16.94
CA ASP A 222 10.14 21.14 -16.33
C ASP A 222 9.46 21.52 -15.01
N ASP A 223 8.28 20.96 -14.75
CA ASP A 223 7.53 21.20 -13.51
C ASP A 223 8.12 20.47 -12.31
N LEU A 224 8.91 19.41 -12.52
CA LEU A 224 9.57 18.67 -11.44
C LEU A 224 11.05 19.01 -11.37
N VAL A 225 11.43 19.85 -10.39
CA VAL A 225 12.80 20.37 -10.21
C VAL A 225 13.75 19.38 -9.57
N TYR A 226 13.25 18.61 -8.60
CA TYR A 226 13.97 17.52 -7.97
C TYR A 226 12.99 16.37 -7.78
N VAL A 227 13.41 15.15 -8.07
CA VAL A 227 12.62 13.94 -7.80
C VAL A 227 13.56 12.78 -7.50
N TYR A 228 13.44 12.22 -6.30
CA TYR A 228 14.26 11.10 -5.86
C TYR A 228 13.62 10.41 -4.66
N PHE A 229 14.06 9.20 -4.34
CA PHE A 229 13.60 8.49 -3.14
C PHE A 229 14.49 8.77 -1.94
N THR A 230 13.89 8.81 -0.74
CA THR A 230 14.58 9.02 0.52
C THR A 230 13.89 8.25 1.65
N ASP A 231 14.64 7.93 2.70
CA ASP A 231 14.15 7.37 3.97
C ASP A 231 13.77 8.45 4.99
N THR A 232 13.86 9.72 4.61
CA THR A 232 13.57 10.86 5.47
C THR A 232 12.45 11.69 4.84
N PRO A 233 11.17 11.42 5.18
CA PRO A 233 10.04 12.15 4.62
C PRO A 233 10.05 13.64 5.02
N ILE A 234 9.24 14.46 4.34
CA ILE A 234 9.12 15.88 4.70
C ILE A 234 8.59 16.03 6.12
N ALA A 235 9.38 16.69 6.98
CA ALA A 235 8.92 17.04 8.32
C ALA A 235 7.90 18.20 8.24
N PRO A 236 6.80 18.17 9.02
CA PRO A 236 5.82 19.26 9.04
C PRO A 236 6.48 20.62 9.32
N GLY A 237 6.22 21.60 8.46
CA GLY A 237 6.80 22.94 8.57
C GLY A 237 8.28 23.06 8.18
N ALA A 238 8.92 22.00 7.70
CA ALA A 238 10.30 22.06 7.25
C ALA A 238 10.47 22.89 5.97
N VAL A 239 11.55 23.66 5.91
CA VAL A 239 11.96 24.44 4.73
C VAL A 239 13.23 23.84 4.16
N TYR A 240 13.17 23.35 2.93
CA TYR A 240 14.31 22.74 2.25
C TYR A 240 14.97 23.71 1.27
N ARG A 241 16.31 23.75 1.33
CA ARG A 241 17.19 24.57 0.50
C ARG A 241 18.17 23.65 -0.24
N PRO A 242 18.22 23.70 -1.58
CA PRO A 242 19.17 22.92 -2.37
C PRO A 242 20.61 23.08 -1.90
N GLY A 243 21.31 21.94 -1.75
CA GLY A 243 22.70 21.88 -1.29
C GLY A 243 22.93 22.19 0.20
N VAL A 244 21.89 22.47 0.99
CA VAL A 244 22.04 22.84 2.41
C VAL A 244 21.46 21.79 3.35
N ASN A 245 20.17 21.50 3.23
CA ASN A 245 19.45 20.65 4.18
C ASN A 245 18.46 19.70 3.50
N MET A 246 18.73 19.35 2.24
CA MET A 246 17.93 18.35 1.52
C MET A 246 18.20 16.95 2.09
N PRO A 247 17.17 16.11 2.23
CA PRO A 247 17.37 14.70 2.53
C PRO A 247 18.26 14.04 1.48
N ARG A 248 19.15 13.15 1.92
CA ARG A 248 19.96 12.34 1.01
C ARG A 248 19.03 11.45 0.19
N GLY A 249 19.31 11.34 -1.10
CA GLY A 249 18.64 10.36 -1.95
C GLY A 249 19.22 8.97 -1.76
N THR A 250 18.38 7.97 -1.91
CA THR A 250 18.74 6.54 -1.97
C THR A 250 17.89 5.88 -3.05
N SER A 251 18.42 4.87 -3.72
CA SER A 251 17.66 3.98 -4.59
C SER A 251 17.46 2.61 -3.97
N GLU A 252 18.12 2.32 -2.85
CA GLU A 252 17.99 1.06 -2.13
C GLU A 252 17.28 1.23 -0.79
N PHE A 253 16.38 0.29 -0.51
CA PHE A 253 15.63 0.18 0.74
C PHE A 253 15.62 -1.26 1.22
N TYR A 254 15.59 -1.44 2.53
CA TYR A 254 15.64 -2.76 3.19
C TYR A 254 14.42 -2.94 4.08
N VAL A 255 13.64 -3.99 3.83
CA VAL A 255 12.36 -4.21 4.52
C VAL A 255 12.48 -4.30 6.05
N ASP A 256 13.60 -4.81 6.55
CA ASP A 256 13.88 -5.04 7.95
C ASP A 256 14.62 -3.88 8.64
N GLU A 257 15.27 -3.00 7.88
CA GLU A 257 16.04 -1.88 8.44
C GLU A 257 15.25 -0.57 8.39
N ASP A 258 14.58 -0.32 7.27
CA ASP A 258 13.94 0.96 6.99
C ASP A 258 12.56 1.09 7.60
N LYS A 259 12.22 2.32 8.00
CA LYS A 259 10.87 2.66 8.46
C LYS A 259 10.11 3.44 7.41
N HIS A 260 10.83 4.25 6.64
CA HIS A 260 10.25 5.19 5.72
C HIS A 260 10.75 4.98 4.31
N LEU A 261 9.85 5.22 3.37
CA LEU A 261 10.14 5.33 1.96
C LEU A 261 9.26 6.43 1.38
N ALA A 262 9.91 7.50 0.92
CA ALA A 262 9.24 8.66 0.36
C ALA A 262 9.85 9.02 -1.00
N LEU A 263 8.99 9.27 -1.98
CA LEU A 263 9.30 10.00 -3.20
C LEU A 263 9.30 11.50 -2.85
N PHE A 264 10.49 12.10 -2.79
CA PHE A 264 10.70 13.50 -2.47
C PHE A 264 10.73 14.33 -3.75
N MET A 265 9.89 15.37 -3.82
CA MET A 265 9.67 16.15 -5.04
C MET A 265 9.74 17.66 -4.75
N ALA A 266 10.40 18.40 -5.64
CA ALA A 266 10.20 19.84 -5.79
C ALA A 266 9.35 20.12 -7.02
N VAL A 267 8.15 20.64 -6.79
CA VAL A 267 7.25 21.09 -7.87
C VAL A 267 7.51 22.56 -8.10
N LYS A 268 7.85 22.95 -9.33
CA LYS A 268 8.06 24.34 -9.75
C LYS A 268 6.83 25.16 -9.37
N ASN A 269 7.06 26.36 -8.84
CA ASN A 269 5.97 27.23 -8.46
C ASN A 269 5.31 27.82 -9.70
N SER A 270 3.99 27.63 -9.81
CA SER A 270 3.14 28.11 -10.89
C SER A 270 2.10 29.13 -10.42
N HIS A 271 2.11 29.51 -9.13
CA HIS A 271 1.16 30.42 -8.48
C HIS A 271 -0.31 30.03 -8.64
N ARG A 272 -0.57 28.74 -8.84
CA ARG A 272 -1.90 28.14 -8.95
C ARG A 272 -1.95 26.83 -8.17
N LYS A 273 -3.15 26.25 -8.10
CA LYS A 273 -3.29 24.87 -7.64
C LYS A 273 -2.69 23.91 -8.67
N VAL A 274 -1.92 22.95 -8.17
CA VAL A 274 -1.26 21.91 -8.97
C VAL A 274 -1.65 20.55 -8.43
N LYS A 275 -2.03 19.64 -9.33
CA LYS A 275 -2.35 18.25 -8.98
C LYS A 275 -1.15 17.37 -9.30
N VAL A 276 -0.67 16.64 -8.31
CA VAL A 276 0.43 15.68 -8.46
C VAL A 276 -0.09 14.29 -8.13
N ALA A 277 0.17 13.33 -9.00
CA ALA A 277 -0.14 11.93 -8.73
C ALA A 277 1.07 11.04 -8.97
N SER A 278 1.25 10.03 -8.11
CA SER A 278 2.21 8.94 -8.32
C SER A 278 1.49 7.60 -8.36
N ARG A 279 1.77 6.82 -9.41
CA ARG A 279 1.34 5.42 -9.58
C ARG A 279 2.52 4.52 -9.30
N TRP A 280 2.37 3.61 -8.34
CA TRP A 280 3.44 2.73 -7.86
C TRP A 280 3.16 1.31 -8.31
N PHE A 281 4.11 0.74 -9.05
CA PHE A 281 4.03 -0.58 -9.63
C PHE A 281 5.04 -1.49 -8.93
N SER A 282 4.56 -2.63 -8.44
CA SER A 282 5.42 -3.66 -7.87
C SER A 282 6.28 -4.32 -8.96
N PRO A 283 7.30 -5.13 -8.58
CA PRO A 283 8.18 -5.80 -9.53
C PRO A 283 7.48 -6.72 -10.54
N ASP A 284 6.27 -7.17 -10.24
CA ASP A 284 5.39 -7.95 -11.13
C ASP A 284 4.61 -7.07 -12.14
N GLY A 285 4.80 -5.74 -12.11
CA GLY A 285 4.12 -4.78 -12.98
C GLY A 285 2.70 -4.42 -12.54
N VAL A 286 2.23 -4.89 -11.38
CA VAL A 286 0.89 -4.57 -10.87
C VAL A 286 0.91 -3.23 -10.15
N GLN A 287 -0.05 -2.34 -10.45
CA GLN A 287 -0.21 -1.12 -9.68
C GLN A 287 -0.69 -1.44 -8.26
N ARG A 288 0.15 -1.17 -7.26
CA ARG A 288 -0.17 -1.39 -5.84
C ARG A 288 -0.61 -0.12 -5.14
N ARG A 289 -0.26 1.06 -5.65
CA ARG A 289 -0.63 2.33 -5.04
C ARG A 289 -0.89 3.43 -6.06
N LEU A 290 -1.80 4.33 -5.68
CA LEU A 290 -2.04 5.60 -6.34
C LEU A 290 -2.17 6.68 -5.29
N ILE A 291 -1.21 7.60 -5.24
CA ILE A 291 -1.20 8.72 -4.30
C ILE A 291 -1.50 9.98 -5.09
N ARG A 292 -2.51 10.74 -4.67
CA ARG A 292 -2.89 12.02 -5.26
C ARG A 292 -2.73 13.13 -4.23
N SER A 293 -2.16 14.23 -4.66
CA SER A 293 -1.98 15.44 -3.85
C SER A 293 -2.40 16.66 -4.67
N GLU A 294 -3.13 17.57 -4.04
CA GLU A 294 -3.37 18.90 -4.57
C GLU A 294 -2.56 19.89 -3.73
N ILE A 295 -1.68 20.65 -4.38
CA ILE A 295 -0.84 21.66 -3.76
C ILE A 295 -1.39 23.03 -4.14
N ASP A 296 -1.74 23.85 -3.16
CA ASP A 296 -2.07 25.25 -3.41
C ASP A 296 -0.78 26.09 -3.36
N GLN A 297 -0.36 26.60 -4.52
CA GLN A 297 0.82 27.46 -4.63
C GLN A 297 0.47 28.95 -4.74
N GLY A 298 -0.80 29.34 -4.57
CA GLY A 298 -1.26 30.73 -4.79
C GLY A 298 -0.51 31.77 -3.94
N GLU A 299 -0.20 31.42 -2.70
CA GLU A 299 0.57 32.29 -1.78
C GLU A 299 2.05 31.91 -1.67
N SER A 300 2.50 30.92 -2.44
CA SER A 300 3.87 30.42 -2.36
C SER A 300 4.86 31.47 -2.87
N ARG A 301 5.82 31.84 -2.02
CA ARG A 301 6.90 32.80 -2.35
C ARG A 301 8.19 32.12 -2.82
N GLY A 302 8.27 30.80 -2.73
CA GLY A 302 9.44 30.02 -3.16
C GLY A 302 9.43 29.76 -4.67
N ALA A 303 10.60 29.46 -5.26
CA ALA A 303 10.68 29.02 -6.65
C ALA A 303 10.06 27.61 -6.88
N TRP A 304 9.87 26.87 -5.80
CA TRP A 304 9.33 25.52 -5.78
C TRP A 304 8.55 25.27 -4.48
N THR A 305 7.62 24.34 -4.54
CA THR A 305 6.91 23.78 -3.39
C THR A 305 7.33 22.33 -3.21
N TRP A 306 7.74 21.97 -2.01
CA TRP A 306 8.20 20.62 -1.69
C TRP A 306 7.02 19.71 -1.33
N LEU A 307 7.05 18.49 -1.85
CA LEU A 307 6.07 17.44 -1.61
C LEU A 307 6.79 16.12 -1.37
N SER A 308 6.28 15.30 -0.44
CA SER A 308 6.68 13.90 -0.30
C SER A 308 5.46 13.02 -0.50
N GLN A 309 5.57 12.01 -1.36
CA GLN A 309 4.56 10.97 -1.54
C GLN A 309 5.14 9.61 -1.15
N GLY A 310 4.32 8.75 -0.54
CA GLY A 310 4.84 7.62 0.23
C GLY A 310 5.26 8.08 1.62
N ASN A 311 5.31 7.14 2.56
CA ASN A 311 5.74 7.45 3.91
C ASN A 311 6.31 6.21 4.58
N ASP A 312 5.55 5.13 4.64
CA ASP A 312 5.93 3.95 5.39
C ASP A 312 6.35 2.81 4.48
N ILE A 313 7.45 2.14 4.80
CA ILE A 313 7.95 1.05 3.96
C ILE A 313 7.01 -0.17 3.94
N SER A 314 6.17 -0.35 4.98
CA SER A 314 5.19 -1.43 5.02
C SER A 314 4.14 -1.33 3.92
N ASP A 315 4.02 -0.17 3.26
CA ASP A 315 3.16 -0.01 2.10
C ASP A 315 3.66 -0.76 0.85
N VAL A 316 4.95 -1.11 0.80
CA VAL A 316 5.61 -1.72 -0.37
C VAL A 316 6.34 -3.01 -0.04
N TRP A 317 6.55 -3.31 1.24
CA TRP A 317 7.39 -4.41 1.71
C TRP A 317 6.99 -5.83 1.25
N LEU A 318 5.77 -6.00 0.71
CA LEU A 318 5.24 -7.29 0.26
C LEU A 318 5.82 -7.74 -1.05
N TYR A 319 6.42 -6.82 -1.80
CA TYR A 319 6.91 -7.10 -3.14
C TYR A 319 8.38 -6.65 -3.24
N PRO A 320 9.33 -7.38 -2.64
CA PRO A 320 10.76 -7.09 -2.80
C PRO A 320 11.16 -7.20 -4.28
N GLY A 321 12.12 -6.36 -4.68
CA GLY A 321 12.57 -6.22 -6.06
C GLY A 321 12.55 -4.78 -6.53
N ARG A 322 12.60 -4.59 -7.85
CA ARG A 322 12.62 -3.26 -8.48
C ARG A 322 11.21 -2.72 -8.65
N TRP A 323 10.92 -1.62 -7.97
CA TRP A 323 9.68 -0.88 -8.11
C TRP A 323 9.79 0.20 -9.19
N GLU A 324 8.66 0.47 -9.85
CA GLU A 324 8.50 1.57 -10.79
C GLU A 324 7.46 2.56 -10.27
N VAL A 325 7.78 3.86 -10.32
CA VAL A 325 6.87 4.93 -9.90
C VAL A 325 6.73 5.94 -11.04
N LYS A 326 5.52 6.04 -11.59
CA LYS A 326 5.17 7.01 -12.63
C LYS A 326 4.52 8.23 -12.00
N VAL A 327 5.04 9.41 -12.30
CA VAL A 327 4.53 10.67 -11.76
C VAL A 327 3.85 11.47 -12.85
N THR A 328 2.71 12.08 -12.53
CA THR A 328 2.03 13.04 -13.38
C THR A 328 1.83 14.37 -12.65
N VAL A 329 1.97 15.48 -13.36
CA VAL A 329 1.64 16.84 -12.91
C VAL A 329 0.52 17.39 -13.78
N ASP A 330 -0.59 17.78 -13.17
CA ASP A 330 -1.83 18.21 -13.84
C ASP A 330 -2.37 17.24 -14.92
N GLY A 331 -2.02 15.96 -14.79
CA GLY A 331 -2.43 14.90 -15.72
C GLY A 331 -1.39 14.56 -16.78
N ASP A 332 -0.38 15.40 -16.98
CA ASP A 332 0.71 15.17 -17.91
C ASP A 332 1.81 14.31 -17.27
N GLU A 333 2.37 13.37 -18.04
CA GLU A 333 3.47 12.52 -17.57
C GLU A 333 4.71 13.36 -17.29
N ALA A 334 5.20 13.29 -16.05
CA ALA A 334 6.29 14.11 -15.56
C ALA A 334 7.58 13.33 -15.29
N GLY A 335 7.52 12.00 -15.33
CA GLY A 335 8.70 11.13 -15.24
C GLY A 335 8.40 9.72 -14.73
N THR A 336 9.39 8.85 -14.88
CA THR A 336 9.37 7.48 -14.36
C THR A 336 10.61 7.23 -13.51
N PHE A 337 10.40 6.78 -12.28
CA PHE A 337 11.41 6.64 -11.23
C PHE A 337 11.46 5.21 -10.71
N HIS A 338 12.60 4.81 -10.16
CA HIS A 338 12.79 3.45 -9.66
C HIS A 338 13.49 3.43 -8.31
N PHE A 339 13.15 2.44 -7.50
CA PHE A 339 13.93 2.04 -6.34
C PHE A 339 13.97 0.51 -6.26
N HIS A 340 14.96 -0.01 -5.55
CA HIS A 340 15.08 -1.40 -5.21
C HIS A 340 14.71 -1.61 -3.74
N LEU A 341 13.79 -2.53 -3.51
CA LEU A 341 13.43 -3.01 -2.19
C LEU A 341 14.07 -4.37 -1.98
N ALA A 342 15.16 -4.41 -1.23
CA ALA A 342 15.85 -5.63 -0.92
C ALA A 342 15.03 -6.50 0.05
N PRO A 343 15.07 -7.84 -0.09
CA PRO A 343 14.53 -8.73 0.92
C PRO A 343 15.26 -8.54 2.26
N GLY A 344 14.59 -8.90 3.36
CA GLY A 344 15.22 -8.82 4.68
C GLY A 344 16.41 -9.78 4.79
N ALA A 345 17.30 -9.56 5.76
CA ALA A 345 18.51 -10.36 6.00
C ALA A 345 18.27 -11.85 6.39
N GLY A 346 17.04 -12.34 6.24
CA GLY A 346 16.63 -13.72 6.51
C GLY A 346 16.35 -14.57 5.26
N GLN A 347 16.50 -14.01 4.06
CA GLN A 347 16.28 -14.71 2.78
C GLN A 347 17.58 -15.19 2.13
#